data_AF-A0A7W1IGM0-F1
#
_entry.id   AF-A0A7W1IGM0-F1
#
_cell.length_a   1.000
_cell.length_b   1.000
_cell.length_c   1.000
_cell.angle_alpha   90.00
_cell.angle_beta   90.00
_cell.angle_gamma   90.00
#
_symmetry.space_group_name_H-M   'P 1'
#
loop_
_entity.id
_entity.type
_entity.pdbx_description
1 polymer ?
#
loop_
_entity_poly.entity_id
_entity_poly.type
_entity_poly.pdbx_seq_one_letter_code
_entity_poly.pdbx_strand_id
1 'polypeptide(L)'
;MKVIAINGDTVKEALDFAGRGSAIVNLIAEDKGATTLAKWQMIMEIGFLHRAPMLFMNMDKMMGPDFEKGLANLKTALESAPNETPATATYEVKELEWPETTYLGSKTEAVEFANIPTFLGSHFSPELTDLTKNNVKPESAPSGIYFSYDETKGKAEMAAVFKVTKGTKMKGYESYHYPASNVLHVAYYGDYSKTKAAHDVIGQYMKDKKLEYSVVIEEYVTDPGVEKDMSKWLTNIYYVLK
;
A
#
# COMPACT_ATOMS: atom_id res chain seq x y z
N MET A 1 -0.97 4.29 -29.67
CA MET A 1 -1.40 3.36 -28.60
C MET A 1 -1.95 4.20 -27.46
N LYS A 2 -3.08 3.80 -26.86
CA LYS A 2 -3.74 4.54 -25.78
C LYS A 2 -4.29 3.55 -24.77
N VAL A 3 -3.96 3.70 -23.48
CA VAL A 3 -4.62 2.96 -22.40
C VAL A 3 -6.09 3.36 -22.34
N ILE A 4 -6.99 2.38 -22.40
CA ILE A 4 -8.45 2.59 -22.40
C ILE A 4 -9.14 2.05 -21.15
N ALA A 5 -8.53 1.09 -20.44
CA ALA A 5 -9.01 0.63 -19.14
C ALA A 5 -7.88 -0.07 -18.35
N ILE A 6 -8.00 -0.05 -17.03
CA ILE A 6 -7.20 -0.87 -16.10
C ILE A 6 -8.20 -1.56 -15.19
N ASN A 7 -8.29 -2.89 -15.28
CA ASN A 7 -9.27 -3.70 -14.57
C ASN A 7 -8.56 -4.83 -13.83
N GLY A 8 -8.27 -4.64 -12.54
CA GLY A 8 -7.58 -5.64 -11.73
C GLY A 8 -6.22 -6.01 -12.33
N ASP A 9 -6.13 -7.25 -12.83
CA ASP A 9 -4.93 -7.82 -13.43
C ASP A 9 -4.66 -7.41 -14.89
N THR A 10 -5.58 -6.68 -15.52
CA THR A 10 -5.56 -6.44 -16.96
C THR A 10 -5.45 -4.95 -17.30
N VAL A 11 -4.40 -4.58 -18.03
CA VAL A 11 -4.29 -3.29 -18.72
C VAL A 11 -4.77 -3.46 -20.16
N LYS A 12 -5.76 -2.65 -20.54
CA LYS A 12 -6.37 -2.68 -21.86
C LYS A 12 -6.01 -1.43 -22.65
N GLU A 13 -5.56 -1.62 -23.87
CA GLU A 13 -5.07 -0.56 -24.75
C GLU A 13 -5.73 -0.63 -26.12
N ALA A 14 -5.96 0.54 -26.71
CA ALA A 14 -6.35 0.68 -28.10
C ALA A 14 -5.12 1.03 -28.94
N LEU A 15 -4.92 0.27 -30.01
CA LEU A 15 -3.91 0.53 -31.02
C LEU A 15 -4.62 0.89 -32.33
N ASP A 16 -4.34 2.08 -32.83
CA ASP A 16 -4.83 2.56 -34.13
C ASP A 16 -3.69 2.46 -35.16
N PHE A 17 -3.98 1.88 -36.32
CA PHE A 17 -3.03 1.73 -37.42
C PHE A 17 -3.22 2.80 -38.49
N ALA A 18 -3.47 4.05 -38.10
CA ALA A 18 -3.61 5.21 -38.98
C ALA A 18 -4.62 4.96 -40.13
N GLY A 19 -5.81 4.49 -39.77
CA GLY A 19 -6.88 4.19 -40.73
C GLY A 19 -6.77 2.84 -41.46
N ARG A 20 -5.75 2.01 -41.15
CA ARG A 20 -5.61 0.64 -41.68
C ARG A 20 -6.25 -0.44 -40.80
N GLY A 21 -6.97 -0.02 -39.76
CA GLY A 21 -7.61 -0.88 -38.78
C GLY A 21 -7.23 -0.51 -37.35
N SER A 22 -7.85 -1.20 -36.39
CA SER A 22 -7.59 -1.03 -34.97
C SER A 22 -7.44 -2.38 -34.29
N ALA A 23 -6.59 -2.45 -33.27
CA ALA A 23 -6.49 -3.59 -32.38
C ALA A 23 -6.79 -3.19 -30.93
N ILE A 24 -7.33 -4.14 -30.18
CA ILE A 24 -7.31 -4.10 -28.73
C ILE A 24 -6.14 -4.93 -28.25
N VAL A 25 -5.32 -4.35 -27.39
CA VAL A 25 -4.21 -5.02 -26.73
C VAL A 25 -4.57 -5.19 -25.25
N ASN A 26 -4.37 -6.39 -24.71
CA ASN A 26 -4.46 -6.65 -23.28
C ASN A 26 -3.09 -7.11 -22.79
N LEU A 27 -2.59 -6.47 -21.74
CA LEU A 27 -1.51 -6.98 -20.90
C LEU A 27 -2.16 -7.51 -19.62
N ILE A 28 -2.01 -8.81 -19.37
CA ILE A 28 -2.66 -9.50 -18.24
C ILE A 28 -1.57 -10.03 -17.32
N ALA A 29 -1.63 -9.67 -16.04
CA ALA A 29 -0.69 -10.09 -15.02
C ALA A 29 -1.30 -11.20 -14.15
N GLU A 30 -0.93 -12.45 -14.41
CA GLU A 30 -1.42 -13.58 -13.61
C GLU A 30 -0.45 -13.88 -12.47
N ASP A 31 -0.93 -13.80 -11.23
CA ASP A 31 -0.16 -14.13 -10.05
C ASP A 31 0.18 -15.64 -10.00
N LYS A 32 1.47 -15.95 -9.84
CA LYS A 32 2.03 -17.30 -9.64
C LYS A 32 2.81 -17.39 -8.32
N GLY A 33 2.42 -16.59 -7.32
CA GLY A 33 3.04 -16.52 -6.01
C GLY A 33 4.34 -15.72 -6.05
N ALA A 34 5.48 -16.42 -6.11
CA ALA A 34 6.79 -15.76 -6.14
C ALA A 34 7.12 -15.13 -7.50
N THR A 35 6.30 -15.36 -8.52
CA THR A 35 6.50 -14.84 -9.88
C THR A 35 5.17 -14.36 -10.45
N THR A 36 5.23 -13.47 -11.43
CA THR A 36 4.06 -13.02 -12.19
C THR A 36 4.19 -13.49 -13.64
N LEU A 37 3.15 -14.12 -14.16
CA LEU A 37 3.06 -14.47 -15.57
C LEU A 37 2.40 -13.31 -16.32
N ALA A 38 3.20 -12.59 -17.12
CA ALA A 38 2.68 -11.56 -18.01
C ALA A 38 2.22 -12.18 -19.34
N LYS A 39 0.95 -11.99 -19.70
CA LYS A 39 0.37 -12.40 -20.99
C LYS A 39 0.08 -11.17 -21.83
N TRP A 40 0.55 -11.18 -23.08
CA TRP A 40 0.22 -10.17 -24.07
C TRP A 40 -0.77 -10.75 -25.07
N GLN A 41 -1.96 -10.19 -25.12
CA GLN A 41 -3.00 -10.54 -26.08
C GLN A 41 -3.24 -9.37 -27.03
N MET A 42 -3.31 -9.65 -28.34
CA MET A 42 -3.80 -8.70 -29.33
C MET A 42 -5.04 -9.26 -30.01
N ILE A 43 -6.09 -8.45 -30.05
CA ILE A 43 -7.37 -8.76 -30.65
C ILE A 43 -7.55 -7.81 -31.83
N MET A 44 -7.62 -8.39 -33.03
CA MET A 44 -7.84 -7.65 -34.27
C MET A 44 -9.10 -8.15 -34.95
N GLU A 45 -9.87 -7.23 -35.52
CA GLU A 45 -11.00 -7.59 -36.36
C GLU A 45 -10.55 -7.74 -37.81
N ILE A 46 -10.69 -8.95 -38.35
CA ILE A 46 -10.38 -9.23 -39.75
C ILE A 46 -11.69 -9.16 -40.54
N GLY A 47 -11.72 -8.23 -41.50
CA GLY A 47 -12.85 -8.07 -42.41
C GLY A 47 -13.14 -9.35 -43.21
N PHE A 48 -14.41 -9.59 -43.52
CA PHE A 48 -14.91 -10.86 -44.06
C PHE A 48 -14.07 -11.43 -45.22
N LEU A 49 -13.70 -10.59 -46.20
CA LEU A 49 -12.94 -11.01 -47.38
C LEU A 49 -11.50 -11.47 -47.08
N HIS A 50 -10.93 -11.04 -45.95
CA HIS A 50 -9.54 -11.33 -45.57
C HIS A 50 -9.41 -12.53 -44.63
N ARG A 51 -10.53 -13.10 -44.14
CA ARG A 51 -10.52 -14.22 -43.19
C ARG A 51 -9.98 -15.51 -43.79
N ALA A 52 -10.37 -15.84 -45.02
CA ALA A 52 -9.93 -17.07 -45.68
C ALA A 52 -8.41 -17.07 -45.98
N PRO A 53 -7.81 -16.00 -46.53
CA PRO A 53 -6.35 -15.90 -46.65
C PRO A 53 -5.62 -15.98 -45.31
N MET A 54 -6.17 -15.39 -44.24
CA MET A 54 -5.55 -15.38 -42.90
C MET A 54 -5.41 -16.78 -42.27
N LEU A 55 -6.25 -17.76 -42.64
CA LEU A 55 -6.11 -19.14 -42.16
C LEU A 55 -4.82 -19.82 -42.66
N PHE A 56 -4.24 -19.32 -43.75
CA PHE A 56 -2.99 -19.85 -44.32
C PHE A 56 -1.77 -19.01 -43.93
N MET A 57 -1.97 -17.93 -43.17
CA MET A 57 -0.90 -17.07 -42.68
C MET A 57 -0.43 -17.56 -41.31
N ASN A 58 0.88 -17.73 -41.16
CA ASN A 58 1.47 -18.13 -39.90
C ASN A 58 1.68 -16.89 -39.02
N MET A 59 0.65 -16.54 -38.24
CA MET A 59 0.67 -15.36 -37.36
C MET A 59 1.75 -15.44 -36.29
N ASP A 60 2.08 -16.65 -35.83
CA ASP A 60 3.15 -16.87 -34.87
C ASP A 60 4.52 -16.46 -35.45
N LYS A 61 4.82 -16.86 -36.70
CA LYS A 61 6.03 -16.40 -37.38
C LYS A 61 6.03 -14.90 -37.69
N MET A 62 4.86 -14.32 -37.95
CA MET A 62 4.76 -12.92 -38.37
C MET A 62 4.77 -11.93 -37.20
N MET A 63 4.19 -12.28 -36.06
CA MET A 63 4.05 -11.39 -34.90
C MET A 63 4.69 -11.93 -33.62
N GLY A 64 4.89 -13.24 -33.50
CA GLY A 64 5.51 -13.88 -32.34
C GLY A 64 6.86 -13.25 -31.95
N PRO A 65 7.79 -13.00 -32.90
CA PRO A 65 9.06 -12.34 -32.58
C PRO A 65 8.89 -10.95 -31.94
N ASP A 66 7.88 -10.18 -32.36
CA ASP A 66 7.60 -8.86 -31.77
C ASP A 66 6.98 -8.97 -30.38
N PHE A 67 6.12 -9.96 -30.14
CA PHE A 67 5.60 -10.25 -28.79
C PHE A 67 6.73 -10.64 -27.83
N GLU A 68 7.62 -11.55 -28.24
CA GLU A 68 8.76 -11.99 -27.43
C GLU A 68 9.70 -10.83 -27.14
N LYS A 69 10.03 -10.03 -28.15
CA LYS A 69 10.85 -8.82 -27.98
C LYS A 69 10.17 -7.80 -27.07
N GLY A 70 8.86 -7.61 -27.21
CA GLY A 70 8.07 -6.73 -26.38
C GLY A 70 8.05 -7.16 -24.91
N LEU A 71 7.81 -8.45 -24.65
CA LEU A 71 7.84 -9.02 -23.30
C LEU A 71 9.24 -8.98 -22.68
N ALA A 72 10.29 -9.23 -23.47
CA ALA A 72 11.67 -9.09 -23.01
C ALA A 72 12.00 -7.65 -22.62
N ASN A 73 11.60 -6.67 -23.45
CA ASN A 73 11.77 -5.26 -23.14
C ASN A 73 10.98 -4.84 -21.89
N LEU A 74 9.74 -5.34 -21.73
CA LEU A 74 8.93 -5.10 -20.54
C LEU A 74 9.62 -5.65 -19.29
N LYS A 75 10.13 -6.89 -19.37
CA LYS A 75 10.91 -7.49 -18.29
C LYS A 75 12.14 -6.65 -17.94
N THR A 76 12.94 -6.28 -18.94
CA THR A 76 14.12 -5.43 -18.73
C THR A 76 13.75 -4.08 -18.13
N ALA A 77 12.69 -3.43 -18.59
CA ALA A 77 12.23 -2.16 -18.04
C ALA A 77 11.80 -2.30 -16.58
N LEU A 78 11.06 -3.36 -16.23
CA LEU A 78 10.64 -3.62 -14.85
C LEU A 78 11.82 -3.97 -13.92
N GLU A 79 12.82 -4.70 -14.41
CA GLU A 79 13.98 -5.12 -13.61
C GLU A 79 15.10 -4.07 -13.55
N SER A 80 15.16 -3.17 -14.53
CA SER A 80 16.16 -2.09 -14.61
C SER A 80 15.63 -0.77 -14.08
N ALA A 81 14.32 -0.63 -13.92
CA ALA A 81 13.77 0.41 -13.07
C ALA A 81 14.41 0.25 -11.68
N PRO A 82 14.71 1.34 -10.95
CA PRO A 82 14.86 1.26 -9.50
C PRO A 82 13.67 0.44 -8.96
N ASN A 83 13.81 -0.24 -7.83
CA ASN A 83 12.66 -0.83 -7.15
C ASN A 83 11.65 0.29 -6.82
N GLU A 84 10.85 0.67 -7.80
CA GLU A 84 9.82 1.67 -7.74
C GLU A 84 8.63 0.97 -7.11
N THR A 85 8.77 0.76 -5.80
CA THR A 85 7.72 1.07 -4.83
C THR A 85 6.91 2.23 -5.41
N PRO A 86 5.60 2.08 -5.65
CA PRO A 86 4.81 2.84 -6.62
C PRO A 86 5.24 4.32 -6.74
N ALA A 87 6.11 4.60 -7.71
CA ALA A 87 6.55 5.94 -8.05
C ALA A 87 5.44 6.61 -8.88
N THR A 88 4.36 6.96 -8.19
CA THR A 88 3.36 8.00 -8.54
C THR A 88 2.34 8.22 -7.42
N ALA A 89 2.54 7.67 -6.22
CA ALA A 89 1.94 8.27 -5.04
C ALA A 89 2.81 9.47 -4.65
N THR A 90 2.50 10.66 -5.15
CA THR A 90 2.92 11.88 -4.44
C THR A 90 2.21 11.84 -3.09
N TYR A 91 2.91 11.40 -2.05
CA TYR A 91 2.39 11.43 -0.70
C TYR A 91 2.24 12.90 -0.30
N GLU A 92 0.99 13.36 -0.20
CA GLU A 92 0.68 14.69 0.29
C GLU A 92 0.87 14.70 1.80
N VAL A 93 1.87 15.44 2.29
CA VAL A 93 2.05 15.68 3.72
C VAL A 93 1.10 16.79 4.15
N LYS A 94 0.12 16.45 4.99
CA LYS A 94 -0.84 17.42 5.54
C LYS A 94 -0.45 17.81 6.96
N GLU A 95 -0.45 19.10 7.23
CA GLU A 95 -0.41 19.60 8.61
C GLU A 95 -1.84 19.69 9.15
N LEU A 96 -2.12 18.99 10.24
CA LEU A 96 -3.44 18.93 10.86
C LEU A 96 -3.35 19.34 12.32
N GLU A 97 -4.34 20.08 12.81
CA GLU A 97 -4.55 20.26 14.24
C GLU A 97 -5.27 19.01 14.77
N TRP A 98 -4.63 18.31 15.70
CA TRP A 98 -5.23 17.19 16.40
C TRP A 98 -5.77 17.60 17.76
N PRO A 99 -7.02 17.20 18.09
CA PRO A 99 -7.51 17.35 19.44
C PRO A 99 -6.70 16.46 20.38
N GLU A 100 -6.83 16.72 21.67
CA GLU A 100 -6.30 15.80 22.68
C GLU A 100 -6.86 14.38 22.47
N THR A 101 -5.99 13.38 22.53
CA THR A 101 -6.36 11.98 22.30
C THR A 101 -5.93 11.08 23.45
N THR A 102 -6.66 9.98 23.64
CA THR A 102 -6.31 8.92 24.58
C THR A 102 -6.34 7.58 23.84
N TYR A 103 -5.29 6.80 24.02
CA TYR A 103 -5.17 5.44 23.50
C TYR A 103 -5.06 4.46 24.67
N LEU A 104 -5.60 3.26 24.48
CA LEU A 104 -5.42 2.13 25.38
C LEU A 104 -4.82 0.96 24.62
N GLY A 105 -3.88 0.26 25.24
CA GLY A 105 -3.34 -0.98 24.69
C GLY A 105 -2.08 -1.48 25.37
N SER A 106 -1.33 -2.33 24.68
CA SER A 106 -0.19 -3.05 25.23
C SER A 106 1.14 -2.59 24.64
N LYS A 107 2.13 -2.32 25.50
CA LYS A 107 3.48 -1.93 25.09
C LYS A 107 4.39 -3.16 24.91
N THR A 108 5.36 -3.02 24.02
CA THR A 108 6.59 -3.81 24.02
C THR A 108 7.82 -2.89 23.93
N GLU A 109 8.83 -3.18 24.75
CA GLU A 109 10.09 -2.41 24.77
C GLU A 109 10.98 -2.71 23.54
N ALA A 110 10.77 -3.87 22.90
CA ALA A 110 11.54 -4.27 21.75
C ALA A 110 10.81 -5.34 20.93
N VAL A 111 10.49 -5.01 19.68
CA VAL A 111 10.05 -5.96 18.66
C VAL A 111 10.94 -5.83 17.43
N GLU A 112 11.35 -6.96 16.87
CA GLU A 112 12.09 -6.96 15.61
C GLU A 112 11.17 -6.51 14.47
N PHE A 113 11.70 -5.75 13.50
CA PHE A 113 10.88 -5.21 12.41
C PHE A 113 10.09 -6.29 11.66
N ALA A 114 10.69 -7.46 11.45
CA ALA A 114 10.03 -8.61 10.81
C ALA A 114 8.85 -9.16 11.62
N ASN A 115 8.84 -8.94 12.94
CA ASN A 115 7.82 -9.46 13.86
C ASN A 115 6.76 -8.41 14.23
N ILE A 116 6.87 -7.17 13.74
CA ILE A 116 5.87 -6.11 13.98
C ILE A 116 4.46 -6.56 13.55
N PRO A 117 4.23 -7.12 12.34
CA PRO A 117 2.88 -7.55 11.94
C PRO A 117 2.31 -8.63 12.85
N THR A 118 3.15 -9.55 13.32
CA THR A 118 2.75 -10.62 14.25
C THR A 118 2.38 -10.06 15.61
N PHE A 119 3.17 -9.11 16.14
CA PHE A 119 2.87 -8.42 17.40
C PHE A 119 1.54 -7.68 17.30
N LEU A 120 1.35 -6.84 16.28
CA LEU A 120 0.11 -6.08 16.11
C LEU A 120 -1.11 -7.01 15.98
N GLY A 121 -1.01 -8.03 15.10
CA GLY A 121 -2.10 -8.97 14.87
C GLY A 121 -2.48 -9.80 16.10
N SER A 122 -1.50 -10.20 16.92
CA SER A 122 -1.76 -10.99 18.13
C SER A 122 -2.36 -10.16 19.27
N HIS A 123 -2.18 -8.84 19.26
CA HIS A 123 -2.69 -7.93 20.29
C HIS A 123 -4.05 -7.33 19.92
N PHE A 124 -4.29 -6.94 18.66
CA PHE A 124 -5.51 -6.21 18.30
C PHE A 124 -6.81 -6.98 18.56
N SER A 125 -6.87 -8.28 18.24
CA SER A 125 -8.08 -9.08 18.43
C SER A 125 -8.46 -9.30 19.91
N PRO A 126 -7.55 -9.74 20.80
CA PRO A 126 -7.88 -9.84 22.22
C PRO A 126 -8.13 -8.47 22.87
N GLU A 127 -7.39 -7.42 22.49
CA GLU A 127 -7.61 -6.07 22.98
C GLU A 127 -9.00 -5.55 22.65
N LEU A 128 -9.44 -5.69 21.39
CA LEU A 128 -10.78 -5.30 20.95
C LEU A 128 -11.86 -6.07 21.72
N THR A 129 -11.63 -7.36 21.97
CA THR A 129 -12.53 -8.21 22.75
C THR A 129 -12.67 -7.71 24.18
N ASP A 130 -11.56 -7.35 24.83
CA ASP A 130 -11.56 -6.87 26.21
C ASP A 130 -12.14 -5.47 26.34
N LEU A 131 -11.85 -4.56 25.40
CA LEU A 131 -12.49 -3.24 25.33
C LEU A 131 -14.02 -3.39 25.26
N THR A 132 -14.51 -4.26 24.37
CA THR A 132 -15.94 -4.52 24.20
C THR A 132 -16.58 -5.07 25.48
N LYS A 133 -15.94 -6.04 26.15
CA LYS A 133 -16.42 -6.60 27.43
C LYS A 133 -16.51 -5.56 28.55
N ASN A 134 -15.61 -4.57 28.54
CA ASN A 134 -15.59 -3.49 29.51
C ASN A 134 -16.43 -2.27 29.09
N ASN A 135 -17.25 -2.39 28.04
CA ASN A 135 -18.06 -1.30 27.47
C ASN A 135 -17.24 -0.07 27.03
N VAL A 136 -15.96 -0.27 26.69
CA VAL A 136 -15.11 0.75 26.10
C VAL A 136 -15.22 0.63 24.59
N LYS A 137 -15.74 1.68 23.94
CA LYS A 137 -15.89 1.71 22.48
C LYS A 137 -14.63 2.31 21.84
N PRO A 138 -13.97 1.61 20.90
CA PRO A 138 -12.92 2.22 20.07
C PRO A 138 -13.48 3.38 19.23
N GLU A 139 -12.72 4.47 19.16
CA GLU A 139 -13.03 5.65 18.34
C GLU A 139 -12.29 5.67 17.00
N SER A 140 -11.36 4.73 16.81
CA SER A 140 -10.50 4.63 15.62
C SER A 140 -10.36 3.18 15.18
N ALA A 141 -9.74 2.99 14.01
CA ALA A 141 -9.19 1.69 13.65
C ALA A 141 -8.03 1.31 14.60
N PRO A 142 -7.62 0.03 14.65
CA PRO A 142 -6.43 -0.38 15.41
C PRO A 142 -5.21 0.45 15.01
N SER A 143 -4.37 0.82 15.97
CA SER A 143 -3.21 1.67 15.72
C SER A 143 -1.94 1.12 16.39
N GLY A 144 -0.80 1.39 15.77
CA GLY A 144 0.52 1.19 16.34
C GLY A 144 1.12 2.54 16.75
N ILE A 145 1.50 2.68 18.02
CA ILE A 145 2.31 3.82 18.50
C ILE A 145 3.76 3.39 18.49
N TYR A 146 4.63 4.09 17.78
CA TYR A 146 6.06 3.82 17.69
C TYR A 146 6.83 4.89 18.46
N PHE A 147 7.34 4.52 19.64
CA PHE A 147 8.11 5.39 20.53
C PHE A 147 9.55 5.56 20.06
N SER A 148 10.14 4.48 19.55
CA SER A 148 11.47 4.51 18.95
C SER A 148 11.60 3.47 17.83
N TYR A 149 12.46 3.77 16.86
CA TYR A 149 12.76 2.92 15.72
C TYR A 149 14.28 2.83 15.58
N ASP A 150 14.87 1.76 16.11
CA ASP A 150 16.32 1.54 16.08
C ASP A 150 16.70 0.76 14.82
N GLU A 151 17.01 1.51 13.74
CA GLU A 151 17.45 0.93 12.47
C GLU A 151 18.74 0.11 12.60
N THR A 152 19.60 0.44 13.57
CA THR A 152 20.88 -0.27 13.75
C THR A 152 20.68 -1.67 14.34
N LYS A 153 19.71 -1.81 15.24
CA LYS A 153 19.35 -3.09 15.85
C LYS A 153 18.20 -3.81 15.13
N GLY A 154 17.52 -3.13 14.21
CA GLY A 154 16.35 -3.66 13.53
C GLY A 154 15.15 -3.86 14.47
N LYS A 155 15.00 -2.98 15.47
CA LYS A 155 13.98 -3.12 16.53
C LYS A 155 13.22 -1.83 16.77
N ALA A 156 11.96 -1.96 17.12
CA ALA A 156 11.10 -0.85 17.51
C ALA A 156 10.62 -1.03 18.96
N GLU A 157 10.51 0.08 19.67
CA GLU A 157 9.71 0.19 20.89
C GLU A 157 8.32 0.70 20.48
N MET A 158 7.28 -0.08 20.77
CA MET A 158 5.95 0.24 20.26
C MET A 158 4.81 -0.25 21.16
N ALA A 159 3.61 0.25 20.91
CA ALA A 159 2.37 -0.27 21.49
C ALA A 159 1.33 -0.55 20.42
N ALA A 160 0.63 -1.67 20.56
CA ALA A 160 -0.63 -1.94 19.87
C ALA A 160 -1.75 -1.30 20.68
N VAL A 161 -2.59 -0.46 20.06
CA VAL A 161 -3.59 0.32 20.77
C VAL A 161 -4.88 0.56 19.98
N PHE A 162 -5.90 1.01 20.69
CA PHE A 162 -7.10 1.64 20.15
C PHE A 162 -7.29 3.03 20.73
N LYS A 163 -7.71 3.99 19.90
CA LYS A 163 -8.17 5.28 20.39
C LYS A 163 -9.48 5.08 21.15
N VAL A 164 -9.62 5.74 22.28
CA VAL A 164 -10.79 5.66 23.15
C VAL A 164 -11.14 7.05 23.67
N THR A 165 -12.32 7.16 24.27
CA THR A 165 -12.76 8.40 24.89
C THR A 165 -11.73 8.95 25.87
N LYS A 166 -11.54 10.26 25.84
CA LYS A 166 -10.59 10.99 26.68
C LYS A 166 -10.66 10.54 28.15
N GLY A 167 -9.49 10.22 28.71
CA GLY A 167 -9.35 9.86 30.12
C GLY A 167 -9.77 8.43 30.48
N THR A 168 -10.18 7.62 29.50
CA THR A 168 -10.50 6.20 29.74
C THR A 168 -9.27 5.45 30.25
N LYS A 169 -9.47 4.66 31.31
CA LYS A 169 -8.46 3.75 31.87
C LYS A 169 -9.06 2.36 31.99
N MET A 170 -8.24 1.34 31.74
CA MET A 170 -8.66 -0.05 31.83
C MET A 170 -7.57 -0.88 32.49
N LYS A 171 -7.94 -1.71 33.47
CA LYS A 171 -6.98 -2.58 34.16
C LYS A 171 -6.37 -3.56 33.16
N GLY A 172 -5.05 -3.73 33.20
CA GLY A 172 -4.32 -4.63 32.30
C GLY A 172 -3.82 -3.98 31.01
N TYR A 173 -4.17 -2.71 30.78
CA TYR A 173 -3.77 -1.95 29.61
C TYR A 173 -3.12 -0.63 30.01
N GLU A 174 -2.13 -0.21 29.24
CA GLU A 174 -1.51 1.10 29.38
C GLU A 174 -2.38 2.16 28.71
N SER A 175 -2.38 3.36 29.29
CA SER A 175 -3.10 4.51 28.77
C SER A 175 -2.09 5.56 28.29
N TYR A 176 -2.17 5.88 27.01
CA TYR A 176 -1.31 6.88 26.37
C TYR A 176 -2.14 8.12 26.08
N HIS A 177 -1.76 9.23 26.69
CA HIS A 177 -2.42 10.51 26.52
C HIS A 177 -1.52 11.44 25.72
N TYR A 178 -2.08 12.01 24.65
CA TYR A 178 -1.42 13.02 23.85
C TYR A 178 -2.25 14.32 23.91
N PRO A 179 -1.66 15.45 24.35
CA PRO A 179 -2.34 16.73 24.34
C PRO A 179 -2.70 17.15 22.92
N ALA A 180 -3.60 18.12 22.79
CA ALA A 180 -3.87 18.75 21.51
C ALA A 180 -2.55 19.27 20.92
N SER A 181 -2.27 18.91 19.67
CA SER A 181 -0.99 19.14 19.01
C SER A 181 -1.17 19.20 17.50
N ASN A 182 -0.19 19.78 16.82
CA ASN A 182 -0.12 19.66 15.37
C ASN A 182 0.49 18.32 14.99
N VAL A 183 -0.03 17.71 13.93
CA VAL A 183 0.53 16.49 13.36
C VAL A 183 0.79 16.64 11.88
N LEU A 184 1.79 15.91 11.40
CA LEU A 184 1.93 15.63 9.98
C LEU A 184 1.20 14.34 9.68
N HIS A 185 0.38 14.34 8.63
CA HIS A 185 -0.40 13.19 8.19
C HIS A 185 -0.06 12.83 6.75
N VAL A 186 0.12 11.53 6.50
CA VAL A 186 0.09 10.94 5.16
C VAL A 186 -0.89 9.78 5.18
N ALA A 187 -1.78 9.74 4.18
CA ALA A 187 -2.58 8.57 3.87
C ALA A 187 -1.79 7.66 2.90
N TYR A 188 -1.33 6.52 3.38
CA TYR A 188 -0.62 5.53 2.59
C TYR A 188 -1.59 4.44 2.12
N TYR A 189 -1.57 4.16 0.81
CA TYR A 189 -2.32 3.07 0.20
C TYR A 189 -1.34 2.02 -0.33
N GLY A 190 -1.35 0.82 0.23
CA GLY A 190 -0.46 -0.26 -0.21
C GLY A 190 -0.08 -1.27 0.85
N ASP A 191 0.87 -2.13 0.48
CA ASP A 191 1.46 -3.15 1.35
C ASP A 191 2.19 -2.50 2.54
N TYR A 192 1.97 -3.02 3.74
CA TYR A 192 2.60 -2.55 4.99
C TYR A 192 4.13 -2.61 4.97
N SER A 193 4.73 -3.56 4.26
CA SER A 193 6.19 -3.68 4.13
C SER A 193 6.83 -2.54 3.32
N LYS A 194 6.01 -1.73 2.64
CA LYS A 194 6.42 -0.64 1.75
C LYS A 194 6.09 0.76 2.30
N THR A 195 5.63 0.86 3.55
CA THR A 195 5.31 2.15 4.20
C THR A 195 6.51 3.09 4.32
N LYS A 196 7.74 2.55 4.27
CA LYS A 196 8.99 3.34 4.36
C LYS A 196 8.99 4.56 3.42
N ALA A 197 8.46 4.44 2.21
CA ALA A 197 8.41 5.56 1.26
C ALA A 197 7.59 6.75 1.80
N ALA A 198 6.48 6.49 2.49
CA ALA A 198 5.68 7.54 3.13
C ALA A 198 6.42 8.18 4.31
N HIS A 199 7.11 7.39 5.14
CA HIS A 199 7.96 7.92 6.22
C HIS A 199 9.11 8.77 5.68
N ASP A 200 9.74 8.36 4.58
CA ASP A 200 10.84 9.10 3.95
C ASP A 200 10.36 10.48 3.47
N VAL A 201 9.14 10.57 2.91
CA VAL A 201 8.54 11.86 2.50
C VAL A 201 8.24 12.77 3.70
N ILE A 202 7.64 12.24 4.77
CA ILE A 202 7.42 13.03 5.99
C ILE A 202 8.77 13.47 6.58
N GLY A 203 9.75 12.57 6.64
CA GLY A 203 11.08 12.85 7.15
C GLY A 203 11.78 13.97 6.37
N GLN A 204 11.65 14.00 5.05
CA GLN A 204 12.17 15.09 4.22
C GLN A 204 11.44 16.41 4.51
N TYR A 205 10.10 16.38 4.57
CA TYR A 205 9.29 17.55 4.91
C TYR A 205 9.67 18.15 6.27
N MET A 206 9.87 17.30 7.27
CA MET A 206 10.31 17.70 8.60
C MET A 206 11.71 18.33 8.59
N LYS A 207 12.66 17.75 7.84
CA LYS A 207 14.01 18.32 7.69
C LYS A 207 13.97 19.71 7.07
N ASP A 208 13.22 19.88 6.00
CA ASP A 208 13.12 21.16 5.28
C ASP A 208 12.50 22.25 6.15
N LYS A 209 11.49 21.90 6.96
CA LYS A 209 10.82 22.82 7.88
C LYS A 209 11.45 22.89 9.28
N LYS A 210 12.49 22.10 9.56
CA LYS A 210 13.14 21.98 10.88
C LYS A 210 12.15 21.66 12.01
N LEU A 211 11.22 20.74 11.73
CA LEU A 211 10.22 20.29 12.69
C LEU A 211 10.78 19.12 13.53
N GLU A 212 10.33 19.02 14.76
CA GLU A 212 10.58 17.86 15.64
C GLU A 212 9.27 17.15 15.97
N TYR A 213 9.34 15.84 16.16
CA TYR A 213 8.20 15.01 16.56
C TYR A 213 8.49 14.28 17.88
N SER A 214 7.43 13.92 18.58
CA SER A 214 7.46 13.16 19.82
C SER A 214 7.27 11.66 19.58
N VAL A 215 6.31 11.29 18.73
CA VAL A 215 5.94 9.90 18.46
C VAL A 215 5.38 9.75 17.04
N VAL A 216 5.46 8.54 16.50
CA VAL A 216 4.76 8.17 15.26
C VAL A 216 3.58 7.28 15.59
N ILE A 217 2.42 7.55 14.99
CA ILE A 217 1.21 6.74 15.14
C ILE A 217 0.77 6.28 13.76
N GLU A 218 0.65 4.98 13.56
CA GLU A 218 0.07 4.38 12.36
C GLU A 218 -1.30 3.81 12.68
N GLU A 219 -2.32 4.19 11.93
CA GLU A 219 -3.68 3.69 12.05
C GLU A 219 -4.01 2.82 10.83
N TYR A 220 -4.32 1.54 11.08
CA TYR A 220 -4.56 0.52 10.05
C TYR A 220 -6.06 0.45 9.73
N VAL A 221 -6.51 1.29 8.79
CA VAL A 221 -7.94 1.50 8.52
C VAL A 221 -8.57 0.32 7.79
N THR A 222 -7.83 -0.28 6.85
CA THR A 222 -8.32 -1.41 6.05
C THR A 222 -7.85 -2.74 6.63
N ASP A 223 -8.77 -3.66 6.91
CA ASP A 223 -8.45 -5.00 7.39
C ASP A 223 -7.93 -5.89 6.24
N PRO A 224 -6.66 -6.35 6.27
CA PRO A 224 -6.10 -7.23 5.23
C PRO A 224 -6.74 -8.63 5.19
N GLY A 225 -7.44 -9.04 6.26
CA GLY A 225 -8.25 -10.27 6.27
C GLY A 225 -9.55 -10.16 5.47
N VAL A 226 -9.99 -8.93 5.18
CA VAL A 226 -11.26 -8.64 4.48
C VAL A 226 -11.00 -8.14 3.05
N GLU A 227 -10.13 -7.14 2.89
CA GLU A 227 -9.75 -6.62 1.57
C GLU A 227 -8.49 -7.34 1.09
N LYS A 228 -8.59 -8.05 -0.04
CA LYS A 228 -7.46 -8.81 -0.61
C LYS A 228 -6.59 -7.97 -1.54
N ASP A 229 -7.14 -6.88 -2.08
CA ASP A 229 -6.42 -5.95 -2.94
C ASP A 229 -5.55 -5.02 -2.08
N MET A 230 -4.27 -5.34 -1.99
CA MET A 230 -3.28 -4.59 -1.20
C MET A 230 -3.19 -3.12 -1.59
N SER A 231 -3.53 -2.75 -2.84
CA SER A 231 -3.50 -1.35 -3.27
C SER A 231 -4.57 -0.48 -2.59
N LYS A 232 -5.57 -1.11 -1.95
CA LYS A 232 -6.64 -0.43 -1.21
C LYS A 232 -6.41 -0.42 0.30
N TRP A 233 -5.31 -0.99 0.77
CA TRP A 233 -5.00 -1.01 2.20
C TRP A 233 -4.58 0.38 2.64
N LEU A 234 -5.44 1.05 3.40
CA LEU A 234 -5.18 2.38 3.92
C LEU A 234 -4.51 2.29 5.30
N THR A 235 -3.32 2.86 5.39
CA THR A 235 -2.65 3.20 6.64
C THR A 235 -2.55 4.71 6.74
N ASN A 236 -3.13 5.30 7.79
CA ASN A 236 -2.85 6.69 8.12
C ASN A 236 -1.59 6.77 8.98
N ILE A 237 -0.59 7.52 8.53
CA ILE A 237 0.67 7.70 9.24
C ILE A 237 0.69 9.12 9.79
N TYR A 238 0.87 9.24 11.11
CA TYR A 238 0.89 10.51 11.82
C TYR A 238 2.20 10.71 12.57
N TYR A 239 2.83 11.86 12.38
CA TYR A 239 3.95 12.31 13.20
C TYR A 239 3.46 13.40 14.13
N VAL A 240 3.43 13.10 15.43
CA VAL A 240 2.96 14.03 16.46
C VAL A 240 4.05 15.05 16.74
N LEU A 241 3.84 16.32 16.39
CA LEU A 241 4.87 17.34 16.54
C LEU A 241 5.09 17.73 18.01
N LYS A 242 6.30 18.21 18.31
CA LYS A 242 6.65 18.76 19.64
C LYS A 242 6.22 20.21 19.80
#